data_AF-A0A963V2Z5-F1
#
_entry.id   AF-A0A963V2Z5-F1
#
_cell.length_a   1.000
_cell.length_b   1.000
_cell.length_c   1.000
_cell.angle_alpha   90.00
_cell.angle_beta   90.00
_cell.angle_gamma   90.00
#
_symmetry.space_group_name_H-M   'P 1'
#
loop_
_entity.id
_entity.type
_entity.pdbx_description
1 polymer ?
#
loop_
_entity_poly.entity_id
_entity_poly.type
_entity_poly.pdbx_seq_one_letter_code
_entity_poly.pdbx_strand_id
1 'polypeptide(L)'
;MSISDELINRLSSETGRRLMERAREGRKAAVAKISHCCVTVTRDGRTLREEMFDKTPTLGQIVDRVGPDCYVVSVEMRRQSLRQRARLLLAAE
;
A
#
# COMPACT_ATOMS: atom_id res chain seq x y z
N MET A 1 -12.63 49.61 -9.49
CA MET A 1 -11.51 48.63 -9.49
C MET A 1 -12.02 47.35 -10.13
N SER A 2 -11.77 47.16 -11.43
CA SER A 2 -12.09 45.91 -12.12
C SER A 2 -11.02 44.90 -11.73
N ILE A 3 -11.41 43.84 -11.01
CA ILE A 3 -10.59 42.64 -10.86
C ILE A 3 -10.26 42.20 -12.30
N SER A 4 -9.00 42.29 -12.70
CA SER A 4 -8.60 41.98 -14.08
C SER A 4 -8.86 40.50 -14.34
N ASP A 5 -9.36 40.18 -15.54
CA ASP A 5 -9.64 38.80 -15.95
C ASP A 5 -8.42 37.87 -15.80
N GLU A 6 -7.21 38.45 -15.86
CA GLU A 6 -5.95 37.77 -15.57
C GLU A 6 -5.87 37.22 -14.14
N LEU A 7 -6.35 37.99 -13.15
CA LEU A 7 -6.36 37.61 -11.74
C LEU A 7 -7.38 36.47 -11.48
N ILE A 8 -8.53 36.52 -12.15
CA ILE A 8 -9.56 35.47 -12.10
C ILE A 8 -9.05 34.18 -12.74
N ASN A 9 -8.37 34.28 -13.89
CA ASN A 9 -7.79 33.12 -14.58
C ASN A 9 -6.66 32.47 -13.76
N ARG A 10 -5.78 33.27 -13.14
CA ARG A 10 -4.72 32.75 -12.26
C ARG A 10 -5.30 32.05 -11.03
N LEU A 11 -6.28 32.64 -10.34
CA LEU A 11 -6.95 32.03 -9.18
C LEU A 11 -7.68 30.73 -9.56
N SER A 12 -8.32 30.69 -10.73
CA SER A 12 -8.99 29.49 -11.23
C SER A 12 -7.99 28.36 -11.52
N SER A 13 -6.85 28.69 -12.14
CA SER A 13 -5.79 27.72 -12.42
C SER A 13 -5.11 27.18 -11.16
N GLU A 14 -4.90 28.04 -10.15
CA GLU A 14 -4.30 27.66 -8.87
C GLU A 14 -5.25 26.79 -8.06
N THR A 15 -6.54 27.13 -8.06
CA THR A 15 -7.60 26.30 -7.43
C THR A 15 -7.65 24.91 -8.08
N GLY A 16 -7.57 24.84 -9.41
CA GLY A 16 -7.49 23.58 -10.15
C GLY A 16 -6.28 22.72 -9.76
N ARG A 17 -5.09 23.33 -9.64
CA ARG A 17 -3.87 22.62 -9.18
C ARG A 17 -4.03 22.05 -7.77
N ARG A 18 -4.55 22.86 -6.83
CA ARG A 18 -4.78 22.42 -5.45
C ARG A 18 -5.78 21.25 -5.37
N LEU A 19 -6.83 21.27 -6.20
CA LEU A 19 -7.78 20.16 -6.29
C LEU A 19 -7.13 18.88 -6.84
N MET A 20 -6.29 19.00 -7.87
CA MET A 20 -5.55 17.85 -8.41
C MET A 20 -4.55 17.27 -7.41
N GLU A 21 -3.84 18.13 -6.66
CA GLU A 21 -2.93 17.70 -5.60
C GLU A 21 -3.68 16.93 -4.51
N ARG A 22 -4.80 17.47 -4.02
CA ARG A 22 -5.65 16.78 -3.04
C ARG A 22 -6.17 15.45 -3.56
N ALA A 23 -6.61 15.38 -4.82
CA ALA A 23 -7.04 14.13 -5.43
C ALA A 23 -5.89 13.12 -5.55
N ARG A 24 -4.67 13.58 -5.84
CA ARG A 24 -3.47 12.74 -5.90
C ARG A 24 -3.08 12.21 -4.52
N GLU A 25 -3.13 13.04 -3.50
CA GLU A 25 -2.90 12.64 -2.11
C GLU A 25 -3.93 11.64 -1.63
N GLY A 26 -5.22 11.90 -1.88
CA GLY A 26 -6.31 10.97 -1.58
C GLY A 26 -6.12 9.61 -2.25
N ARG A 27 -5.70 9.60 -3.53
CA ARG A 27 -5.38 8.36 -4.24
C ARG A 27 -4.17 7.63 -3.63
N LYS A 28 -3.10 8.34 -3.29
CA LYS A 28 -1.92 7.74 -2.63
C LYS A 28 -2.31 7.09 -1.30
N ALA A 29 -3.10 7.79 -0.48
CA ALA A 29 -3.59 7.28 0.80
C ALA A 29 -4.48 6.04 0.61
N ALA A 30 -5.38 6.05 -0.38
CA ALA A 30 -6.23 4.91 -0.68
C ALA A 30 -5.42 3.69 -1.14
N VAL A 31 -4.43 3.89 -2.03
CA VAL A 31 -3.53 2.82 -2.49
C VAL A 31 -2.71 2.26 -1.34
N ALA A 32 -2.16 3.12 -0.48
CA ALA A 32 -1.41 2.67 0.70
C ALA A 32 -2.30 1.83 1.63
N LYS A 33 -3.58 2.19 1.80
CA LYS A 33 -4.52 1.46 2.67
C LYS A 33 -4.88 0.05 2.18
N ILE A 34 -4.75 -0.21 0.88
CA ILE A 34 -5.08 -1.52 0.28
C ILE A 34 -3.84 -2.32 -0.15
N SER A 35 -2.65 -1.73 -0.04
CA SER A 35 -1.39 -2.39 -0.42
C SER A 35 -0.73 -2.96 0.82
N HIS A 36 -0.44 -4.26 0.77
CA HIS A 36 0.15 -5.02 1.87
C HIS A 36 1.48 -5.59 1.40
N CYS A 37 2.41 -5.77 2.33
CA CYS A 37 3.71 -6.36 2.04
C CYS A 37 3.58 -7.89 2.07
N CYS A 38 3.87 -8.54 0.95
CA CYS A 38 3.96 -9.99 0.83
C CYS A 38 5.44 -10.38 0.90
N VAL A 39 5.79 -11.21 1.87
CA VAL A 39 7.13 -11.77 2.00
C VAL A 39 7.04 -13.25 1.66
N THR A 40 7.75 -13.67 0.61
CA THR A 40 7.83 -15.07 0.22
C THR A 40 9.08 -15.67 0.83
N VAL A 41 8.91 -16.76 1.56
CA VAL A 41 9.97 -17.42 2.32
C VAL A 41 10.07 -18.90 1.93
N THR A 42 11.24 -19.47 2.15
CA THR A 42 11.49 -20.91 2.03
C THR A 42 12.39 -21.39 3.16
N ARG A 43 12.23 -22.64 3.57
CA ARG A 43 13.13 -23.27 4.56
C ARG A 43 14.05 -24.31 3.93
N ASP A 44 13.64 -24.90 2.82
CA ASP A 44 14.29 -26.03 2.16
C ASP A 44 14.78 -25.67 0.73
N GLY A 45 14.52 -24.45 0.27
CA GLY A 45 14.84 -24.01 -1.10
C GLY A 45 13.91 -24.59 -2.17
N ARG A 46 12.85 -25.31 -1.77
CA ARG A 46 11.90 -25.99 -2.69
C ARG A 46 10.47 -25.54 -2.46
N THR A 47 10.07 -25.50 -1.20
CA THR A 47 8.72 -25.12 -0.79
C THR A 47 8.69 -23.62 -0.49
N LEU A 48 7.77 -22.91 -1.16
CA LEU A 48 7.53 -21.48 -0.93
C LEU A 48 6.32 -21.29 -0.03
N ARG A 49 6.42 -20.36 0.91
CA ARG A 49 5.31 -19.89 1.74
C ARG A 49 5.22 -18.37 1.64
N GLU A 50 4.01 -17.85 1.53
CA GLU A 50 3.76 -16.41 1.50
C GLU A 50 3.27 -15.95 2.87
N GLU A 51 3.84 -14.86 3.37
CA GLU A 51 3.45 -14.21 4.62
C GLU A 51 3.02 -12.78 4.31
N MET A 52 1.77 -12.46 4.65
CA MET A 52 1.20 -11.14 4.43
C MET A 52 1.38 -10.26 5.67
N PHE A 53 1.86 -9.04 5.46
CA PHE A 53 2.03 -8.01 6.47
C PHE A 53 1.28 -6.74 6.06
N ASP A 54 0.50 -6.17 6.97
CA ASP A 54 -0.29 -4.95 6.72
C ASP A 54 0.58 -3.72 6.44
N LYS A 55 1.81 -3.73 6.97
CA LYS A 55 2.83 -2.71 6.76
C LYS A 55 4.13 -3.41 6.38
N THR A 56 5.07 -2.66 5.80
CA THR A 56 6.42 -3.17 5.57
C THR A 56 7.03 -3.65 6.89
N PRO A 57 7.32 -4.95 7.03
CA PRO A 57 7.82 -5.50 8.28
C PRO A 57 9.31 -5.20 8.46
N THR A 58 9.77 -5.20 9.70
CA THR A 58 11.21 -5.27 10.01
C THR A 58 11.72 -6.71 9.92
N LEU A 59 13.03 -6.90 9.80
CA LEU A 59 13.62 -8.25 9.83
C LEU A 59 13.24 -9.02 11.10
N GLY A 60 13.22 -8.36 12.26
CA GLY A 60 12.78 -8.98 13.53
C GLY A 60 11.34 -9.48 13.47
N GLN A 61 10.42 -8.69 12.92
CA GLN A 61 9.02 -9.10 12.75
C GLN A 61 8.85 -10.27 11.80
N ILE A 62 9.71 -10.38 10.77
CA ILE A 62 9.73 -11.55 9.89
C ILE A 62 10.23 -12.77 10.68
N VAL A 63 11.32 -12.64 11.44
CA VAL A 63 11.86 -13.73 12.27
C VAL A 63 10.84 -14.20 13.31
N ASP A 64 10.12 -13.28 13.98
CA ASP A 64 9.13 -13.63 14.99
C ASP A 64 7.96 -14.47 14.41
N ARG A 65 7.59 -14.20 13.15
CA ARG A 65 6.46 -14.90 12.49
C ARG A 65 6.88 -16.19 11.79
N VAL A 66 8.05 -16.20 11.18
CA VAL A 66 8.50 -17.28 10.28
C VAL A 66 9.56 -18.18 10.92
N GLY A 67 10.24 -17.70 11.96
CA GLY A 67 11.39 -18.35 12.59
C GLY A 67 12.72 -17.92 11.95
N PRO A 68 13.85 -18.11 12.67
CA PRO A 68 15.17 -17.69 12.22
C PRO A 68 15.72 -18.57 11.07
N ASP A 69 15.29 -19.82 10.98
CA ASP A 69 15.77 -20.78 9.97
C ASP A 69 14.92 -20.73 8.69
N CYS A 70 14.83 -19.55 8.09
CA CYS A 70 14.18 -19.35 6.80
C CYS A 70 14.94 -18.36 5.91
N TYR A 71 14.79 -18.53 4.61
CA TYR A 71 15.33 -17.65 3.59
C TYR A 71 14.20 -16.82 2.99
N VAL A 72 14.39 -15.51 2.91
CA VAL A 72 13.50 -14.62 2.17
C VAL A 72 13.87 -14.70 0.69
N VAL A 73 12.89 -15.06 -0.14
CA VAL A 73 13.05 -15.20 -1.60
C VAL A 73 12.62 -13.92 -2.31
N SER A 74 11.52 -13.30 -1.88
CA SER A 74 11.04 -12.04 -2.44
C SER A 74 10.24 -11.23 -1.44
N VAL A 75 10.22 -9.91 -1.66
CA VAL A 75 9.40 -8.95 -0.92
C VAL A 75 8.70 -8.06 -1.94
N GLU A 76 7.37 -8.04 -1.92
CA GLU A 76 6.58 -7.28 -2.88
C GLU A 76 5.36 -6.61 -2.24
N MET A 77 4.95 -5.46 -2.79
CA MET A 77 3.71 -4.80 -2.39
C MET A 77 2.57 -5.33 -3.24
N ARG A 78 1.68 -6.13 -2.62
CA ARG A 78 0.48 -6.65 -3.27
C ARG A 78 -0.75 -5.85 -2.86
N ARG A 79 -1.60 -5.54 -3.83
CA ARG A 79 -2.94 -5.01 -3.55
C ARG A 79 -3.84 -6.16 -3.15
N GLN A 80 -4.45 -6.08 -1.98
CA GLN A 80 -5.55 -6.95 -1.61
C GLN A 80 -6.86 -6.18 -1.72
N SER A 81 -7.79 -6.73 -2.50
CA SER A 81 -9.15 -6.18 -2.54
C SER A 81 -9.85 -6.41 -1.20
N LEU A 82 -10.72 -5.48 -0.78
CA LEU A 82 -11.50 -5.61 0.45
C LEU A 82 -12.30 -6.92 0.50
N ARG A 83 -12.77 -7.39 -0.67
CA ARG A 83 -13.50 -8.66 -0.82
C ARG A 83 -12.62 -9.88 -0.52
N GLN A 84 -11.37 -9.86 -0.99
CA GLN A 84 -10.41 -10.94 -0.73
C GLN A 84 -10.00 -10.97 0.75
N ARG A 85 -9.86 -9.80 1.38
CA ARG A 85 -9.61 -9.69 2.82
C ARG A 85 -10.76 -10.24 3.66
N ALA A 86 -12.00 -9.89 3.33
CA ALA A 86 -13.19 -10.41 4.01
C ALA A 86 -13.27 -11.94 3.91
N ARG A 87 -12.94 -12.51 2.75
CA ARG A 87 -12.92 -13.96 2.54
C ARG A 87 -11.84 -14.66 3.38
N LEU A 88 -10.66 -14.06 3.53
CA LEU A 88 -9.58 -14.63 4.36
C LEU A 88 -9.92 -14.58 5.85
N LEU A 89 -10.52 -13.49 6.33
CA LEU A 89 -10.95 -13.36 7.73
C LEU A 89 -12.04 -14.40 8.08
N LEU A 90 -13.01 -14.60 7.20
CA LEU A 90 -14.06 -15.61 7.37
C LEU A 90 -13.56 -17.05 7.29
N ALA A 91 -12.39 -17.30 6.68
CA ALA A 91 -11.79 -18.63 6.59
C ALA A 91 -10.86 -18.95 7.77
N ALA A 92 -10.60 -17.97 8.64
CA ALA A 92 -9.77 -18.12 9.84
C ALA A 92 -10.60 -18.29 11.14
N GLU A 93 -11.93 -18.18 11.06
CA GLU A 93 -12.91 -18.62 12.07
C GLU A 93 -13.30 -20.08 11.86
#